data_AF-A0A382UI38-F1
#
_entry.id   AF-A0A382UI38-F1
#
_cell.length_a   1.000
_cell.length_b   1.000
_cell.length_c   1.000
_cell.angle_alpha   90.00
_cell.angle_beta   90.00
_cell.angle_gamma   90.00
#
_symmetry.space_group_name_H-M   'P 1'
#
loop_
_entity.id
_entity.type
_entity.pdbx_description
1 polymer ?
#
loop_
_entity_poly.entity_id
_entity_poly.type
_entity_poly.pdbx_seq_one_letter_code
_entity_poly.pdbx_strand_id
1 'polypeptide(L)'
;MTFLFKVLPLPTTSVLPQEFKDAILLLDWIMSQYQKSQKSQEFHLNKVSILQDGPNRLRDKKRRNAALKILEDHQIVRLETVNQHKLIKVNPALTN
;
A
#
# COMPACT_ATOMS: atom_id res chain seq x y z
N MET A 1 5.39 -23.10 1.62
CA MET A 1 5.54 -23.16 0.15
C MET A 1 6.17 -21.86 -0.31
N THR A 2 7.40 -21.93 -0.83
CA THR A 2 8.21 -20.75 -1.19
C THR A 2 8.13 -20.57 -2.70
N PHE A 3 7.57 -19.45 -3.17
CA PHE A 3 7.54 -19.13 -4.59
C PHE A 3 8.90 -18.57 -5.04
N LEU A 4 9.59 -19.35 -5.87
CA LEU A 4 10.83 -18.97 -6.56
C LEU A 4 10.48 -18.14 -7.80
N PHE A 5 10.84 -16.86 -7.80
CA PHE A 5 10.91 -16.07 -9.04
C PHE A 5 12.20 -16.40 -9.78
N LYS A 6 12.05 -16.83 -11.03
CA LYS A 6 13.10 -17.25 -11.94
C LYS A 6 14.02 -16.07 -12.29
N VAL A 7 15.31 -16.30 -12.13
CA VAL A 7 16.41 -15.31 -12.13
C VAL A 7 16.80 -14.93 -13.57
N LEU A 8 16.78 -13.64 -13.90
CA LEU A 8 17.46 -13.03 -15.05
C LEU A 8 18.78 -12.38 -14.54
N PRO A 9 19.84 -12.29 -15.37
CA PRO A 9 21.19 -11.98 -14.89
C PRO A 9 21.31 -10.51 -14.46
N LEU A 10 21.92 -10.31 -13.29
CA LEU A 10 22.04 -9.05 -12.56
C LEU A 10 23.13 -8.13 -13.13
N PRO A 11 22.92 -6.80 -13.13
CA PRO A 11 23.96 -5.85 -12.76
C PRO A 11 23.81 -5.53 -11.26
N THR A 12 24.89 -5.77 -10.51
CA THR A 12 25.33 -5.06 -9.29
C THR A 12 24.28 -4.27 -8.49
N THR A 13 24.01 -4.73 -7.25
CA THR A 13 23.10 -4.18 -6.23
C THR A 13 21.68 -3.94 -6.75
N SER A 14 20.76 -4.85 -6.42
CA SER A 14 19.34 -4.69 -6.74
C SER A 14 18.76 -3.50 -5.95
N VAL A 15 18.99 -2.28 -6.44
CA VAL A 15 18.33 -1.09 -5.92
C VAL A 15 16.87 -1.24 -6.31
N LEU A 16 16.04 -1.69 -5.37
CA LEU A 16 14.61 -1.77 -5.54
C LEU A 16 14.09 -0.42 -6.11
N PRO A 17 13.29 -0.42 -7.19
CA PRO A 17 12.81 0.82 -7.78
C PRO A 17 12.09 1.67 -6.73
N GLN A 18 12.17 2.99 -6.86
CA GLN A 18 11.70 3.90 -5.82
C GLN A 18 10.20 3.73 -5.55
N GLU A 19 9.42 3.41 -6.58
CA GLU A 19 7.99 3.17 -6.52
C GLU A 19 7.66 1.96 -5.64
N PHE A 20 8.48 0.91 -5.68
CA PHE A 20 8.33 -0.26 -4.81
C PHE A 20 8.72 0.05 -3.37
N LYS A 21 9.78 0.83 -3.14
CA LYS A 21 10.12 1.33 -1.79
C LYS A 21 8.98 2.16 -1.22
N ASP A 22 8.40 3.04 -2.04
CA ASP A 22 7.27 3.89 -1.69
C ASP A 22 5.99 3.04 -1.45
N ALA A 23 5.79 1.95 -2.19
CA ALA A 23 4.70 0.99 -1.97
C ALA A 23 4.84 0.20 -0.67
N ILE A 24 6.04 -0.28 -0.33
CA ILE A 24 6.31 -0.97 0.95
C ILE A 24 6.06 -0.03 2.12
N LEU A 25 6.58 1.21 2.04
CA LEU A 25 6.34 2.23 3.07
C LEU A 25 4.85 2.53 3.25
N LEU A 26 4.09 2.57 2.15
CA LEU A 26 2.64 2.76 2.19
C LEU A 26 1.94 1.56 2.83
N LEU A 27 2.36 0.35 2.49
CA LEU A 27 1.81 -0.89 3.03
C LEU A 27 1.99 -0.97 4.55
N ASP A 28 3.21 -0.73 5.04
CA ASP A 28 3.52 -0.75 6.47
C ASP A 28 2.62 0.21 7.25
N TRP A 29 2.42 1.42 6.71
CA TRP A 29 1.52 2.39 7.30
C TRP A 29 0.05 1.93 7.26
N ILE A 30 -0.43 1.43 6.12
CA ILE A 30 -1.81 0.91 5.98
C ILE A 30 -2.05 -0.22 7.00
N MET A 31 -1.12 -1.15 7.14
CA MET A 31 -1.23 -2.27 8.07
C MET A 31 -1.22 -1.81 9.53
N SER A 32 -0.36 -0.85 9.88
CA SER A 32 -0.35 -0.26 11.23
C SER A 32 -1.70 0.40 11.57
N GLN A 33 -2.27 1.14 10.62
CA GLN A 33 -3.56 1.78 10.82
C GLN A 33 -4.71 0.75 10.87
N TYR A 34 -4.65 -0.29 10.04
CA TYR A 34 -5.62 -1.40 10.05
C TYR A 34 -5.62 -2.15 11.38
N GLN A 35 -4.45 -2.47 11.93
CA GLN A 35 -4.32 -3.09 13.26
C GLN A 35 -4.87 -2.21 14.38
N LYS A 36 -4.63 -0.89 14.31
CA LYS A 36 -5.17 0.05 15.31
C LYS A 36 -6.69 0.06 15.29
N SER A 37 -7.30 0.04 14.11
CA SER A 37 -8.74 0.21 14.01
C SER A 37 -9.54 -1.09 14.06
N GLN A 38 -8.92 -2.26 13.84
CA GLN A 38 -9.54 -3.52 14.32
C GLN A 38 -9.89 -3.47 15.81
N LYS A 39 -9.14 -2.71 16.62
CA LYS A 39 -9.44 -2.48 18.04
C LYS A 39 -10.54 -1.44 18.28
N SER A 40 -10.89 -0.63 17.27
CA SER A 40 -11.75 0.54 17.41
C SER A 40 -13.02 0.50 16.54
N GLN A 41 -13.25 -0.55 15.74
CA GLN A 41 -14.42 -0.77 14.86
C GLN A 41 -14.71 0.33 13.80
N GLU A 42 -14.03 1.46 13.80
CA GLU A 42 -14.16 2.55 12.82
C GLU A 42 -12.92 2.66 11.92
N PHE A 43 -12.79 1.79 10.91
CA PHE A 43 -11.68 1.93 9.96
C PHE A 43 -12.12 2.20 8.53
N HIS A 44 -11.97 3.45 8.11
CA HIS A 44 -12.14 3.85 6.73
C HIS A 44 -10.88 4.59 6.28
N LEU A 45 -9.89 3.87 5.75
CA LEU A 45 -8.77 4.52 5.07
C LEU A 45 -9.26 5.13 3.78
N ASN A 46 -8.94 6.40 3.59
CA ASN A 46 -9.13 7.06 2.32
C ASN A 46 -7.83 7.80 1.92
N LYS A 47 -7.82 8.36 0.71
CA LYS A 47 -6.64 9.10 0.22
C LYS A 47 -6.31 10.34 1.07
N VAL A 48 -7.28 10.91 1.79
CA VAL A 48 -7.07 12.06 2.68
C VAL A 48 -6.32 11.64 3.94
N SER A 49 -6.62 10.46 4.50
CA SER A 49 -5.87 9.88 5.62
C SER A 49 -4.38 9.72 5.28
N ILE A 50 -4.04 9.33 4.04
CA ILE A 50 -2.63 9.28 3.59
C ILE A 50 -1.99 10.67 3.56
N LEU A 51 -2.74 11.73 3.21
CA LEU A 51 -2.21 13.09 3.18
C LEU A 51 -1.93 13.63 4.59
N GLN A 52 -2.86 13.40 5.50
CA GLN A 52 -2.81 13.92 6.87
C GLN A 52 -1.76 13.15 7.69
N ASP A 53 -1.93 11.84 7.78
CA ASP A 53 -1.22 10.98 8.74
C ASP A 53 -0.29 9.97 8.09
N GLY A 54 -0.30 9.90 6.76
CA GLY A 54 0.55 9.00 5.98
C GLY A 54 2.02 9.42 5.94
N PRO A 55 2.88 8.56 5.37
CA PRO A 55 4.30 8.83 5.28
C PRO A 55 4.59 10.12 4.48
N ASN A 56 5.49 10.97 4.98
CA ASN A 56 5.73 12.31 4.43
C ASN A 56 6.08 12.30 2.92
N ARG A 57 6.81 11.27 2.47
CA ARG A 57 7.18 11.08 1.05
C ARG A 57 5.99 10.80 0.14
N LEU A 58 4.91 10.24 0.69
CA LEU A 58 3.66 9.89 0.00
C LEU A 58 2.60 10.98 0.08
N ARG A 59 2.94 12.16 0.64
CA ARG A 59 2.14 13.37 0.45
C ARG A 59 2.20 13.87 -0.98
N ASP A 60 3.28 13.57 -1.70
CA ASP A 60 3.37 13.79 -3.14
C ASP A 60 2.34 12.92 -3.90
N LYS A 61 1.56 13.56 -4.75
CA LYS A 61 0.45 12.92 -5.48
C LYS A 61 0.94 11.84 -6.44
N LYS A 62 2.09 12.05 -7.12
CA LYS A 62 2.59 11.09 -8.13
C LYS A 62 3.10 9.83 -7.45
N ARG A 63 3.95 9.98 -6.44
CA ARG A 63 4.49 8.87 -5.64
C ARG A 63 3.39 8.06 -4.98
N ARG A 64 2.43 8.72 -4.34
CA ARG A 64 1.27 8.05 -3.73
C ARG A 64 0.47 7.24 -4.74
N ASN A 65 0.17 7.81 -5.91
CA ASN A 65 -0.62 7.12 -6.92
C ASN A 65 0.15 5.93 -7.51
N ALA A 66 1.46 6.06 -7.72
CA ALA A 66 2.31 4.94 -8.16
C ALA A 66 2.36 3.83 -7.11
N ALA A 67 2.57 4.18 -5.83
CA ALA A 67 2.56 3.24 -4.71
C ALA A 67 1.22 2.51 -4.58
N LEU A 68 0.10 3.25 -4.60
CA LEU A 68 -1.24 2.65 -4.56
C LEU A 68 -1.51 1.73 -5.74
N LYS A 69 -1.05 2.10 -6.94
CA LYS A 69 -1.20 1.26 -8.13
C LYS A 69 -0.45 -0.07 -7.97
N ILE A 70 0.80 -0.03 -7.49
CA ILE A 70 1.57 -1.26 -7.20
C ILE A 70 0.81 -2.13 -6.18
N LEU A 71 0.32 -1.55 -5.09
CA LEU A 71 -0.43 -2.33 -4.09
C LEU A 71 -1.74 -2.92 -4.66
N GLU A 72 -2.41 -2.23 -5.57
CA GLU A 72 -3.61 -2.72 -6.26
C GLU A 72 -3.28 -3.82 -7.28
N ASP A 73 -2.24 -3.64 -8.09
CA ASP A 73 -1.75 -4.62 -9.08
C ASP A 73 -1.35 -5.95 -8.41
N HIS A 74 -0.78 -5.87 -7.20
CA HIS A 74 -0.45 -7.03 -6.36
C HIS A 74 -1.63 -7.57 -5.53
N GLN A 75 -2.85 -7.06 -5.74
CA GLN A 75 -4.07 -7.45 -5.02
C GLN A 75 -3.98 -7.30 -3.48
N ILE A 76 -3.12 -6.38 -3.01
CA ILE A 76 -2.92 -6.12 -1.59
C ILE A 76 -4.01 -5.21 -1.05
N VAL A 77 -4.35 -4.18 -1.82
CA VAL A 77 -5.44 -3.27 -1.52
C VAL A 77 -6.38 -3.16 -2.71
N ARG A 78 -7.63 -2.78 -2.45
CA ARG A 78 -8.60 -2.40 -3.48
C ARG A 78 -9.04 -0.97 -3.23
N LEU A 79 -9.04 -0.16 -4.28
CA LEU A 79 -9.58 1.18 -4.24
C LEU A 79 -11.07 1.14 -4.63
N GLU A 80 -11.95 1.35 -3.66
CA GLU A 80 -13.39 1.45 -3.93
C GLU A 80 -13.85 2.89 -3.85
N THR A 81 -14.76 3.29 -4.74
CA THR A 81 -15.40 4.61 -4.65
C THR A 81 -16.76 4.44 -3.99
N VAL A 82 -16.90 4.93 -2.77
CA VAL A 82 -18.15 4.90 -2.00
C VAL A 82 -18.54 6.34 -1.71
N ASN A 83 -19.74 6.76 -2.11
CA ASN A 83 -20.26 8.10 -1.88
C ASN A 83 -19.28 9.22 -2.27
N GLN A 84 -18.67 9.14 -3.46
CA GLN A 84 -17.64 10.06 -3.98
C GLN A 84 -16.28 10.01 -3.26
N HIS A 85 -16.12 9.21 -2.20
CA HIS A 85 -14.86 9.02 -1.51
C HIS A 85 -14.13 7.76 -1.99
N LYS A 86 -12.82 7.87 -2.25
CA LYS A 86 -11.97 6.73 -2.57
C LYS A 86 -11.48 6.07 -1.28
N LEU A 87 -12.10 4.96 -0.94
CA LEU A 87 -11.74 4.10 0.18
C LEU A 87 -10.66 3.10 -0.23
N ILE A 88 -9.79 2.78 0.71
CA ILE A 88 -8.73 1.79 0.59
C ILE A 88 -9.14 0.61 1.44
N LYS A 89 -9.47 -0.51 0.80
CA LYS A 89 -9.77 -1.76 1.49
C LYS A 89 -8.57 -2.69 1.40
N VAL A 90 -8.08 -3.15 2.55
CA VAL A 90 -7.04 -4.20 2.60
C VAL A 90 -7.68 -5.52 2.22
N ASN A 91 -6.99 -6.33 1.42
CA ASN A 91 -7.47 -7.65 1.07
C ASN A 91 -7.43 -8.57 2.31
N PRO A 92 -8.58 -9.10 2.78
CA PRO A 92 -8.63 -9.91 3.99
C PRO A 92 -7.81 -11.20 3.88
N ALA A 93 -7.56 -11.70 2.66
CA ALA A 93 -6.74 -12.88 2.41
C ALA A 93 -5.26 -12.72 2.83
N LEU A 94 -4.81 -11.48 3.08
CA LEU A 94 -3.44 -11.17 3.51
C LEU A 94 -3.32 -10.93 5.02
N THR A 95 -4.44 -10.93 5.74
CA THR A 95 -4.50 -10.58 7.17
C THR A 95 -4.86 -11.76 8.08
N ASN A 96 -4.81 -13.00 7.57
CA ASN A 96 -5.19 -14.23 8.27
C ASN A 96 -3.99 -15.16 8.48
#